data_AF-A0A926SUX9-F1
#
_entry.id   AF-A0A926SUX9-F1
#
_cell.length_a   1.000
_cell.length_b   1.000
_cell.length_c   1.000
_cell.angle_alpha   90.00
_cell.angle_beta   90.00
_cell.angle_gamma   90.00
#
_symmetry.space_group_name_H-M   'P 1'
#
loop_
_entity.id
_entity.type
_entity.pdbx_description
1 polymer ?
#
loop_
_entity_poly.entity_id
_entity_poly.type
_entity_poly.pdbx_seq_one_letter_code
_entity_poly.pdbx_strand_id
1 'polypeptide(L)'
;MTNVIANWWRSRQFHTAIKQNNTRLAERLLEDIQKSGAKLSVLEKLFKDKLRFEQSSRDYKQQVAGLYREIGQTDLEKTSPQFVDFISSNFKLIEHDANLIQCTGIDQSIFEDLELNLVEYLNSEFDKIIPQRLTLELKAAQEDIEGLKSGQDPEYGYNLTPHVYFMKYFLENVYGAYLAWFLIYKYGLLKAKINILDIAAGPATSAYGLALLLQSSKDASLQNKMHISYYSLEQQASFQYRGLQFWRRYIEPQQTGINAYFRFETGDILNYSARINKLPEYFFDFIVISHGFFFDTDKRANSYRIYREIFEKGLKSTGYVLLIVQGRKLLNGYNVRQNDVGDREGEVIRKFVADLGLNLEWYKYMTSTGKRIPMGSGFAKFASENLPHKKYMGKLMRQYLGIKYDSTYVLDDYIILAKK
;
A
#
# COMPACT_ATOMS: atom_id res chain seq x y z
N MET A 1 5.69 -35.12 -49.03
CA MET A 1 5.77 -36.50 -48.50
C MET A 1 6.58 -36.47 -47.22
N THR A 2 5.97 -36.80 -46.09
CA THR A 2 6.58 -36.74 -44.75
C THR A 2 7.57 -37.89 -44.60
N ASN A 3 8.87 -37.60 -44.50
CA ASN A 3 9.88 -38.63 -44.27
C ASN A 3 9.89 -39.02 -42.78
N VAL A 4 9.17 -40.10 -42.46
CA VAL A 4 8.90 -40.55 -41.09
C VAL A 4 10.19 -40.88 -40.32
N ILE A 5 11.18 -41.47 -40.99
CA ILE A 5 12.47 -41.85 -40.39
C ILE A 5 13.30 -40.61 -40.05
N ALA A 6 13.37 -39.65 -40.97
CA ALA A 6 14.08 -38.39 -40.76
C ALA A 6 13.47 -37.58 -39.61
N ASN A 7 12.14 -37.57 -39.50
CA ASN A 7 11.45 -36.82 -38.44
C ASN A 7 11.55 -37.50 -37.07
N TRP A 8 11.52 -38.83 -37.01
CA TRP A 8 11.78 -39.57 -35.78
C TRP A 8 13.20 -39.28 -35.24
N TRP A 9 14.18 -39.23 -36.13
CA TRP A 9 15.56 -38.89 -35.78
C TRP A 9 15.69 -37.44 -35.27
N ARG A 10 15.05 -36.47 -35.95
CA ARG A 10 15.01 -35.06 -35.53
C ARG A 10 14.34 -34.87 -34.18
N SER A 11 13.22 -35.56 -33.92
CA SER A 11 12.55 -35.51 -32.60
C SER A 11 13.44 -36.09 -31.50
N ARG A 12 14.20 -37.15 -31.77
CA ARG A 12 15.18 -37.70 -30.80
C ARG A 12 16.31 -36.71 -30.52
N GLN A 13 16.86 -36.07 -31.55
CA GLN A 13 17.88 -35.02 -31.39
C GLN A 13 17.34 -33.81 -30.61
N PHE A 14 16.08 -33.43 -30.86
CA PHE A 14 15.40 -32.36 -30.14
C PHE A 14 15.30 -32.66 -28.63
N HIS A 15 14.90 -33.88 -28.25
CA HIS A 15 14.86 -34.29 -26.84
C HIS A 15 16.23 -34.22 -26.16
N THR A 16 17.30 -34.63 -26.86
CA THR A 16 18.67 -34.53 -26.34
C THR A 16 19.12 -33.07 -26.19
N ALA A 17 18.79 -32.22 -27.17
CA ALA A 17 19.11 -30.78 -27.11
C ALA A 17 18.44 -30.08 -25.93
N ILE A 18 17.18 -30.40 -25.63
CA ILE A 18 16.46 -29.90 -24.45
C ILE A 18 17.13 -30.37 -23.15
N LYS A 19 17.50 -31.66 -23.05
CA LYS A 19 18.20 -32.21 -21.87
C LYS A 19 19.57 -31.57 -21.64
N GLN A 20 20.26 -31.17 -22.71
CA GLN A 20 21.55 -30.49 -22.65
C GLN A 20 21.43 -28.96 -22.50
N ASN A 21 20.20 -28.45 -22.32
CA ASN A 21 19.90 -27.02 -22.23
C ASN A 21 20.41 -26.20 -23.44
N ASN A 22 20.50 -26.84 -24.62
CA ASN A 22 20.96 -26.21 -25.86
C ASN A 22 19.77 -25.67 -26.65
N THR A 23 19.26 -24.51 -26.22
CA THR A 23 18.03 -23.90 -26.73
C THR A 23 18.11 -23.57 -28.21
N ARG A 24 19.26 -23.08 -28.70
CA ARG A 24 19.46 -22.74 -30.13
C ARG A 24 19.34 -23.95 -31.05
N LEU A 25 19.86 -25.09 -30.63
CA LEU A 25 19.75 -26.34 -31.39
C LEU A 25 18.32 -26.87 -31.36
N ALA A 26 17.65 -26.79 -30.21
CA ALA A 26 16.25 -27.19 -30.06
C ALA A 26 15.31 -26.34 -30.92
N GLU A 27 15.52 -25.02 -31.01
CA GLU A 27 14.78 -24.11 -31.89
C GLU A 27 14.91 -24.49 -33.37
N ARG A 28 16.13 -24.70 -33.86
CA ARG A 28 16.38 -25.12 -35.26
C ARG A 28 15.71 -26.45 -35.59
N LEU A 29 15.84 -27.44 -34.71
CA LEU A 29 15.24 -28.76 -34.90
C LEU A 29 13.70 -28.67 -34.90
N LEU A 30 13.12 -27.83 -34.04
CA LEU A 30 11.68 -27.59 -34.02
C LEU A 30 11.19 -26.97 -35.34
N GLU A 31 11.92 -26.00 -35.89
CA GLU A 31 11.58 -25.41 -37.20
C GLU A 31 11.64 -26.43 -38.33
N ASP A 32 12.66 -27.28 -38.36
CA ASP A 32 12.81 -28.32 -39.38
C ASP A 32 11.69 -29.37 -39.31
N ILE A 33 11.27 -29.73 -38.09
CA ILE A 33 10.13 -30.64 -37.88
C ILE A 33 8.84 -29.97 -38.38
N GLN A 34 8.63 -28.68 -38.09
CA GLN A 34 7.46 -27.92 -38.57
C GLN A 34 7.43 -27.76 -40.09
N LYS A 35 8.56 -27.41 -40.71
CA LYS A 35 8.70 -27.27 -42.16
C LYS A 35 8.48 -28.59 -42.90
N SER A 36 8.73 -29.73 -42.25
CA SER A 36 8.49 -31.04 -42.83
C SER A 36 7.00 -31.48 -42.83
N GLY A 37 6.12 -30.71 -42.18
CA GLY A 37 4.69 -31.01 -42.09
C GLY A 37 4.33 -32.15 -41.12
N ALA A 38 5.27 -32.60 -40.28
CA ALA A 38 5.01 -33.61 -39.26
C ALA A 38 4.18 -33.04 -38.10
N LYS A 39 3.34 -33.89 -37.48
CA LYS A 39 2.66 -33.54 -36.23
C LYS A 39 3.68 -33.44 -35.10
N LEU A 40 3.63 -32.35 -34.36
CA LEU A 40 4.48 -32.14 -33.19
C LEU A 40 4.07 -33.08 -32.05
N SER A 41 5.07 -33.63 -31.36
CA SER A 41 4.91 -34.27 -30.07
C SER A 41 4.50 -33.28 -28.98
N VAL A 42 4.04 -33.79 -27.84
CA VAL A 42 3.65 -32.96 -26.69
C VAL A 42 4.81 -32.08 -26.21
N LEU A 43 6.03 -32.62 -26.15
CA LEU A 43 7.21 -31.86 -25.71
C LEU A 43 7.57 -30.74 -26.68
N GLU A 44 7.54 -31.02 -27.98
CA GLU A 44 7.80 -30.02 -29.03
C GLU A 44 6.72 -28.92 -29.02
N LYS A 45 5.46 -29.28 -28.75
CA LYS A 45 4.36 -28.31 -28.58
C LYS A 45 4.58 -27.42 -27.34
N LEU A 46 4.93 -28.01 -26.19
CA LEU A 46 5.23 -27.26 -24.97
C LEU A 46 6.42 -26.31 -25.15
N PHE A 47 7.47 -26.74 -25.84
CA PHE A 47 8.61 -25.88 -26.13
C PHE A 47 8.25 -24.74 -27.10
N LYS A 48 7.41 -25.01 -28.10
CA LYS A 48 6.85 -23.97 -28.98
C LYS A 48 6.05 -22.93 -28.19
N ASP A 49 5.22 -23.39 -27.26
CA ASP A 49 4.40 -22.52 -26.42
C ASP A 49 5.30 -21.68 -25.49
N LYS A 50 6.34 -22.28 -24.89
CA LYS A 50 7.37 -21.56 -24.12
C LYS A 50 8.02 -20.44 -24.96
N LEU A 51 8.47 -20.74 -26.18
CA LEU A 51 9.08 -19.73 -27.06
C LEU A 51 8.11 -18.58 -27.40
N ARG A 52 6.83 -18.90 -27.64
CA ARG A 52 5.80 -17.87 -27.84
C ARG A 52 5.61 -17.00 -26.61
N PHE A 53 5.55 -17.60 -25.42
CA PHE A 53 5.45 -16.83 -24.17
C PHE A 53 6.66 -15.94 -23.92
N GLU A 54 7.87 -16.43 -24.19
CA GLU A 54 9.10 -15.64 -24.08
C GLU A 54 9.12 -14.48 -25.08
N GLN A 55 8.68 -14.72 -26.31
CA GLN A 55 8.57 -13.67 -27.34
C GLN A 55 7.53 -12.63 -26.94
N SER A 56 6.31 -13.03 -26.57
CA SER A 56 5.28 -12.12 -26.09
C SER A 56 5.75 -11.32 -24.87
N SER A 57 6.51 -11.93 -23.95
CA SER A 57 7.08 -11.23 -22.80
C SER A 57 8.11 -10.16 -23.22
N ARG A 58 8.95 -10.44 -24.21
CA ARG A 58 9.88 -9.45 -24.77
C ARG A 58 9.14 -8.32 -25.49
N ASP A 59 8.12 -8.67 -26.28
CA ASP A 59 7.30 -7.71 -27.01
C ASP A 59 6.54 -6.80 -26.04
N TYR A 60 5.96 -7.34 -24.96
CA TYR A 60 5.35 -6.54 -23.89
C TYR A 60 6.36 -5.64 -23.20
N LYS A 61 7.57 -6.12 -22.87
CA LYS A 61 8.63 -5.27 -22.30
C LYS A 61 9.02 -4.13 -23.23
N GLN A 62 9.09 -4.38 -24.54
CA GLN A 62 9.38 -3.36 -25.54
C GLN A 62 8.23 -2.38 -25.74
N GLN A 63 6.98 -2.84 -25.75
CA GLN A 63 5.80 -1.97 -25.82
C GLN A 63 5.68 -1.11 -24.58
N VAL A 64 5.89 -1.67 -23.39
CA VAL A 64 5.96 -0.92 -22.14
C VAL A 64 7.06 0.14 -22.21
N ALA A 65 8.27 -0.22 -22.67
CA ALA A 65 9.35 0.75 -22.87
C ALA A 65 9.03 1.82 -23.93
N GLY A 66 8.29 1.48 -24.97
CA GLY A 66 7.80 2.40 -26.00
C GLY A 66 6.76 3.37 -25.47
N LEU A 67 5.77 2.87 -24.72
CA LEU A 67 4.76 3.67 -24.03
C LEU A 67 5.41 4.61 -23.01
N TYR A 68 6.42 4.16 -22.27
CA TYR A 68 7.23 5.02 -21.39
C TYR A 68 7.96 6.15 -22.14
N ARG A 69 8.33 5.95 -23.41
CA ARG A 69 8.92 7.03 -24.24
C ARG A 69 7.86 8.01 -24.75
N GLU A 70 6.70 7.53 -25.14
CA GLU A 70 5.59 8.38 -25.62
C GLU A 70 4.97 9.22 -24.50
N ILE A 71 4.95 8.71 -23.26
CA ILE A 71 4.47 9.43 -22.07
C ILE A 71 5.45 10.54 -21.61
N GLY A 72 6.68 10.56 -22.11
CA GLY A 72 7.75 11.46 -21.66
C GLY A 72 7.64 12.95 -22.02
N GLN A 73 6.49 13.46 -22.46
CA GLN A 73 6.33 14.83 -22.98
C GLN A 73 5.46 15.80 -22.16
N THR A 74 5.06 15.50 -20.93
CA THR A 74 4.29 16.48 -20.11
C THR A 74 4.74 16.57 -18.64
N ASP A 75 5.57 17.59 -18.38
CA ASP A 75 5.65 18.50 -17.21
C ASP A 75 5.34 17.97 -15.79
N LEU A 76 6.19 17.08 -15.26
CA LEU A 76 7.18 17.32 -14.19
C LEU A 76 7.82 15.99 -13.76
N GLU A 77 9.14 15.92 -13.94
CA GLU A 77 10.13 15.02 -13.31
C GLU A 77 9.85 13.50 -13.33
N LYS A 78 10.49 12.82 -14.29
CA LYS A 78 10.69 11.37 -14.29
C LYS A 78 11.07 10.89 -12.89
N THR A 79 10.52 9.76 -12.50
CA THR A 79 10.98 9.04 -11.31
C THR A 79 12.51 8.93 -11.32
N SER A 80 13.16 9.52 -10.32
CA SER A 80 14.60 9.36 -10.12
C SER A 80 14.89 7.89 -9.79
N PRO A 81 15.62 7.15 -10.66
CA PRO A 81 15.97 5.76 -10.37
C PRO A 81 16.80 5.66 -9.09
N GLN A 82 17.68 6.63 -8.84
CA GLN A 82 18.50 6.68 -7.61
C GLN A 82 17.63 6.80 -6.36
N PHE A 83 16.56 7.59 -6.40
CA PHE A 83 15.64 7.70 -5.28
C PHE A 83 14.84 6.40 -5.10
N VAL A 84 14.38 5.79 -6.20
CA VAL A 84 13.71 4.47 -6.16
C VAL A 84 14.61 3.40 -5.54
N ASP A 85 15.88 3.34 -5.95
CA ASP A 85 16.88 2.40 -5.43
C ASP A 85 17.21 2.67 -3.96
N PHE A 86 17.33 3.94 -3.57
CA PHE A 86 17.54 4.35 -2.18
C PHE A 86 16.40 3.86 -1.28
N ILE A 87 15.15 4.15 -1.63
CA ILE A 87 13.98 3.69 -0.86
C ILE A 87 13.91 2.17 -0.85
N SER A 88 14.06 1.52 -2.01
CA SER A 88 13.99 0.06 -2.11
C SER A 88 15.05 -0.62 -1.24
N SER A 89 16.24 -0.03 -1.14
CA SER A 89 17.34 -0.54 -0.32
C SER A 89 17.10 -0.32 1.17
N ASN A 90 16.72 0.89 1.61
CA ASN A 90 16.48 1.19 3.03
C ASN A 90 15.33 0.36 3.60
N PHE A 91 14.25 0.22 2.83
CA PHE A 91 13.07 -0.57 3.22
C PHE A 91 13.26 -2.07 2.95
N LYS A 92 14.40 -2.47 2.37
CA LYS A 92 14.74 -3.86 2.03
C LYS A 92 13.58 -4.54 1.27
N LEU A 93 13.14 -3.90 0.20
CA LEU A 93 12.01 -4.37 -0.60
C LEU A 93 12.43 -5.57 -1.44
N ILE A 94 11.70 -6.67 -1.33
CA ILE A 94 11.90 -7.88 -2.15
C ILE A 94 10.60 -8.19 -2.88
N GLU A 95 10.61 -8.07 -4.21
CA GLU A 95 9.48 -8.49 -5.05
C GLU A 95 9.52 -10.02 -5.21
N HIS A 96 8.55 -10.73 -4.63
CA HIS A 96 8.42 -12.18 -4.75
C HIS A 96 7.68 -12.59 -6.02
N ASP A 97 6.71 -11.77 -6.42
CA ASP A 97 5.99 -11.89 -7.68
C ASP A 97 5.42 -10.53 -8.11
N ALA A 98 4.58 -10.53 -9.16
CA ALA A 98 3.98 -9.31 -9.70
C ALA A 98 3.16 -8.52 -8.68
N ASN A 99 2.62 -9.15 -7.64
CA ASN A 99 1.72 -8.53 -6.67
C ASN A 99 2.19 -8.67 -5.21
N LEU A 100 3.21 -9.47 -4.88
CA LEU A 100 3.71 -9.64 -3.52
C LEU A 100 5.06 -8.96 -3.31
N ILE A 101 5.13 -8.06 -2.34
CA ILE A 101 6.36 -7.38 -1.93
C ILE A 101 6.61 -7.65 -0.45
N GLN A 102 7.81 -8.13 -0.13
CA GLN A 102 8.27 -8.19 1.25
C GLN A 102 8.97 -6.88 1.64
N CYS A 103 8.75 -6.43 2.87
CA CYS A 103 9.39 -5.24 3.44
C CYS A 103 9.91 -5.53 4.85
N THR A 104 11.23 -5.48 5.05
CA THR A 104 11.87 -5.76 6.36
C THR A 104 12.75 -4.63 6.88
N GLY A 105 12.96 -3.58 6.08
CA GLY A 105 13.76 -2.42 6.46
C GLY A 105 12.91 -1.19 6.75
N ILE A 106 13.58 -0.08 7.04
CA ILE A 106 12.98 1.24 7.23
C ILE A 106 14.05 2.30 6.98
N ASP A 107 13.66 3.49 6.51
CA ASP A 107 14.53 4.66 6.57
C ASP A 107 14.63 5.14 8.02
N GLN A 108 15.67 4.69 8.73
CA GLN A 108 15.89 5.02 10.13
C GLN A 108 16.01 6.53 10.36
N SER A 109 16.60 7.27 9.42
CA SER A 109 16.81 8.70 9.60
C SER A 109 15.49 9.47 9.70
N ILE A 110 14.46 8.99 9.01
CA ILE A 110 13.14 9.62 8.96
C ILE A 110 12.22 9.06 10.06
N PHE A 111 12.18 7.74 10.23
CA PHE A 111 11.23 7.12 11.15
C PHE A 111 11.68 7.17 12.61
N GLU A 112 12.98 7.13 12.92
CA GLU A 112 13.43 7.33 14.31
C GLU A 112 13.17 8.77 14.77
N ASP A 113 13.34 9.76 13.90
CA ASP A 113 13.07 11.16 14.22
C ASP A 113 11.56 11.44 14.39
N LEU A 114 10.73 10.93 13.47
CA LEU A 114 9.26 10.96 13.62
C LEU A 114 8.82 10.34 14.94
N GLU A 115 9.33 9.15 15.26
CA GLU A 115 8.96 8.41 16.45
C GLU A 115 9.38 9.15 17.73
N LEU A 116 10.59 9.69 17.77
CA LEU A 116 11.08 10.49 18.89
C LEU A 116 10.19 11.71 19.13
N ASN A 117 9.94 12.49 18.08
CA ASN A 117 9.10 13.69 18.15
C ASN A 117 7.66 13.37 18.58
N LEU A 118 7.11 12.24 18.13
CA LEU A 118 5.78 11.79 18.54
C LEU A 118 5.74 11.43 20.03
N VAL A 119 6.75 10.72 20.54
CA VAL A 119 6.85 10.36 21.96
C VAL A 119 6.98 11.60 22.83
N GLU A 120 7.81 12.57 22.43
CA GLU A 120 7.92 13.84 23.15
C GLU A 120 6.62 14.65 23.12
N TYR A 121 5.89 14.63 22.00
CA TYR A 121 4.56 15.21 21.91
C TYR A 121 3.60 14.56 22.90
N LEU A 122 3.52 13.24 22.91
CA LEU A 122 2.63 12.50 23.82
C LEU A 122 2.98 12.74 25.29
N ASN A 123 4.26 12.70 25.66
CA ASN A 123 4.68 13.01 27.03
C ASN A 123 4.25 14.43 27.43
N SER A 124 4.44 15.42 26.55
CA SER A 124 4.01 16.80 26.84
C SER A 124 2.49 16.95 26.99
N GLU A 125 1.69 16.10 26.34
CA GLU A 125 0.24 16.04 26.55
C GLU A 125 -0.12 15.34 27.86
N PHE A 126 0.61 14.29 28.23
CA PHE A 126 0.40 13.52 29.45
C PHE A 126 0.80 14.29 30.71
N ASP A 127 1.87 15.08 30.66
CA ASP A 127 2.35 15.91 31.77
C ASP A 127 1.34 16.97 32.21
N LYS A 128 0.35 17.28 31.37
CA LYS A 128 -0.77 18.20 31.68
C LYS A 128 -1.85 17.54 32.55
N ILE A 129 -1.76 16.23 32.79
CA ILE A 129 -2.78 15.43 33.47
C ILE A 129 -2.19 14.84 34.75
N ILE A 130 -2.93 14.93 35.86
CA ILE A 130 -2.51 14.36 37.14
C ILE A 130 -2.32 12.83 36.99
N PRO A 131 -1.21 12.23 37.50
CA PRO A 131 -0.82 10.84 37.20
C PRO A 131 -1.90 9.78 37.43
N GLN A 132 -2.65 9.87 38.54
CA GLN A 132 -3.71 8.91 38.85
C GLN A 132 -4.85 8.98 37.82
N ARG A 133 -5.22 10.19 37.40
CA ARG A 133 -6.25 10.43 36.39
C ARG A 133 -5.78 10.00 35.00
N LEU A 134 -4.53 10.30 34.65
CA LEU A 134 -3.91 9.88 33.39
C LEU A 134 -4.02 8.37 33.20
N THR A 135 -3.68 7.60 34.24
CA THR A 135 -3.72 6.13 34.19
C THR A 135 -5.12 5.61 33.92
N LEU A 136 -6.13 6.18 34.60
CA LEU A 136 -7.53 5.78 34.42
C LEU A 136 -8.06 6.15 33.03
N GLU A 137 -7.80 7.36 32.55
CA GLU A 137 -8.26 7.82 31.25
C GLU A 137 -7.60 7.06 30.09
N LEU A 138 -6.31 6.74 30.21
CA LEU A 138 -5.61 5.93 29.20
C LEU A 138 -6.13 4.50 29.15
N LYS A 139 -6.42 3.90 30.31
CA LYS A 139 -7.00 2.56 30.37
C LYS A 139 -8.38 2.52 29.69
N ALA A 140 -9.26 3.47 29.99
CA ALA A 140 -10.59 3.54 29.39
C ALA A 140 -10.51 3.76 27.86
N ALA A 141 -9.64 4.67 27.41
CA ALA A 141 -9.38 4.89 25.99
C ALA A 141 -8.78 3.65 25.29
N GLN A 142 -7.94 2.88 25.99
CA GLN A 142 -7.39 1.63 25.48
C GLN A 142 -8.46 0.55 25.31
N GLU A 143 -9.32 0.37 26.30
CA GLU A 143 -10.40 -0.63 26.27
C GLU A 143 -11.38 -0.36 25.12
N ASP A 144 -11.74 0.90 24.87
CA ASP A 144 -12.57 1.32 23.74
C ASP A 144 -11.90 0.99 22.39
N ILE A 145 -10.67 1.47 22.19
CA ILE A 145 -9.93 1.27 20.94
C ILE A 145 -9.63 -0.20 20.64
N GLU A 146 -9.56 -1.08 21.65
CA GLU A 146 -9.27 -2.50 21.44
C GLU A 146 -10.33 -3.22 20.61
N GLY A 147 -11.56 -2.69 20.51
CA GLY A 147 -12.58 -3.15 19.57
C GLY A 147 -12.12 -3.19 18.11
N LEU A 148 -11.18 -2.32 17.71
CA LEU A 148 -10.61 -2.34 16.35
C LEU A 148 -9.97 -3.69 16.01
N LYS A 149 -9.42 -4.42 16.99
CA LYS A 149 -8.81 -5.74 16.77
C LYS A 149 -9.84 -6.82 16.46
N SER A 150 -11.06 -6.69 16.98
CA SER A 150 -12.18 -7.61 16.72
C SER A 150 -13.06 -7.15 15.55
N GLY A 151 -12.68 -6.08 14.85
CA GLY A 151 -13.47 -5.51 13.75
C GLY A 151 -14.72 -4.76 14.24
N GLN A 152 -14.76 -4.39 15.51
CA GLN A 152 -15.78 -3.52 16.10
C GLN A 152 -15.31 -2.07 16.01
N ASP A 153 -16.20 -1.19 15.53
CA ASP A 153 -15.90 0.24 15.53
C ASP A 153 -15.95 0.74 16.97
N PRO A 154 -14.88 1.38 17.49
CA PRO A 154 -14.89 1.94 18.82
C PRO A 154 -15.82 3.17 18.85
N GLU A 155 -16.29 3.52 20.04
CA GLU A 155 -17.17 4.69 20.22
C GLU A 155 -16.38 6.00 20.11
N TYR A 156 -15.06 5.92 20.33
CA TYR A 156 -14.13 7.05 20.36
C TYR A 156 -14.51 8.13 21.39
N GLY A 157 -15.20 7.72 22.46
CA GLY A 157 -15.80 8.62 23.45
C GLY A 157 -14.83 9.26 24.44
N TYR A 158 -13.54 8.87 24.44
CA TYR A 158 -12.57 9.31 25.43
C TYR A 158 -11.58 10.35 24.89
N ASN A 159 -11.24 11.36 25.71
CA ASN A 159 -10.31 12.43 25.33
C ASN A 159 -8.92 11.92 24.93
N LEU A 160 -8.46 10.83 25.55
CA LEU A 160 -7.15 10.24 25.28
C LEU A 160 -7.17 9.16 24.18
N THR A 161 -8.32 8.90 23.56
CA THR A 161 -8.46 7.97 22.43
C THR A 161 -7.46 8.27 21.30
N PRO A 162 -7.31 9.50 20.78
CA PRO A 162 -6.29 9.78 19.77
C PRO A 162 -4.85 9.51 20.24
N HIS A 163 -4.55 9.69 21.53
CA HIS A 163 -3.21 9.46 22.08
C HIS A 163 -2.90 7.96 22.16
N VAL A 164 -3.87 7.15 22.57
CA VAL A 164 -3.76 5.69 22.52
C VAL A 164 -3.62 5.21 21.08
N TYR A 165 -4.34 5.80 20.13
CA TYR A 165 -4.17 5.49 18.71
C TYR A 165 -2.76 5.85 18.21
N PHE A 166 -2.22 7.01 18.59
CA PHE A 166 -0.84 7.40 18.27
C PHE A 166 0.18 6.37 18.76
N MET A 167 -0.01 5.87 19.98
CA MET A 167 0.87 4.84 20.55
C MET A 167 0.74 3.49 19.83
N LYS A 168 -0.48 3.08 19.46
CA LYS A 168 -0.75 1.73 18.96
C LYS A 168 -0.61 1.57 17.46
N TYR A 169 -1.14 2.51 16.67
CA TYR A 169 -1.41 2.29 15.25
C TYR A 169 -0.77 3.33 14.33
N PHE A 170 -0.60 4.57 14.79
CA PHE A 170 -0.20 5.67 13.90
C PHE A 170 1.11 5.42 13.16
N LEU A 171 2.18 5.00 13.86
CA LEU A 171 3.48 4.78 13.23
C LEU A 171 3.45 3.67 12.16
N GLU A 172 2.70 2.60 12.38
CA GLU A 172 2.52 1.53 11.39
C GLU A 172 1.69 1.99 10.19
N ASN A 173 0.60 2.72 10.45
CA ASN A 173 -0.25 3.22 9.37
C ASN A 173 0.48 4.28 8.54
N VAL A 174 1.33 5.12 9.16
CA VAL A 174 2.20 6.08 8.46
C VAL A 174 3.25 5.35 7.63
N TYR A 175 3.81 4.26 8.16
CA TYR A 175 4.73 3.39 7.43
C TYR A 175 4.09 2.75 6.20
N GLY A 176 2.87 2.23 6.32
CA GLY A 176 2.09 1.72 5.18
C GLY A 176 1.74 2.83 4.16
N ALA A 177 1.30 4.00 4.63
CA ALA A 177 0.98 5.13 3.77
C ALA A 177 2.22 5.68 3.04
N TYR A 178 3.39 5.73 3.69
CA TYR A 178 4.66 6.08 3.07
C TYR A 178 4.95 5.17 1.89
N LEU A 179 4.85 3.86 2.09
CA LEU A 179 5.11 2.86 1.04
C LEU A 179 4.07 2.94 -0.08
N ALA A 180 2.82 3.25 0.24
CA ALA A 180 1.79 3.50 -0.77
C ALA A 180 2.14 4.70 -1.65
N TRP A 181 2.52 5.83 -1.05
CA TRP A 181 2.97 7.01 -1.81
C TRP A 181 4.27 6.75 -2.57
N PHE A 182 5.18 5.94 -2.03
CA PHE A 182 6.36 5.50 -2.75
C PHE A 182 5.98 4.70 -4.01
N LEU A 183 4.99 3.82 -3.95
CA LEU A 183 4.49 3.13 -5.15
C LEU A 183 3.89 4.13 -6.14
N ILE A 184 3.03 5.06 -5.70
CA ILE A 184 2.48 6.13 -6.56
C ILE A 184 3.61 6.90 -7.26
N TYR A 185 4.65 7.29 -6.51
CA TYR A 185 5.84 7.91 -7.03
C TYR A 185 6.55 7.01 -8.04
N LYS A 186 6.86 5.76 -7.71
CA LYS A 186 7.55 4.78 -8.58
C LYS A 186 6.83 4.57 -9.92
N TYR A 187 5.50 4.68 -9.95
CA TYR A 187 4.69 4.61 -11.17
C TYR A 187 4.57 5.96 -11.94
N GLY A 188 5.22 7.03 -11.48
CA GLY A 188 5.21 8.33 -12.14
C GLY A 188 3.88 9.08 -12.03
N LEU A 189 3.08 8.78 -10.99
CA LEU A 189 1.74 9.35 -10.82
C LEU A 189 1.70 10.54 -9.85
N LEU A 190 2.81 10.82 -9.17
CA LEU A 190 2.92 11.91 -8.22
C LEU A 190 3.18 13.24 -8.96
N LYS A 191 2.22 14.16 -8.89
CA LYS A 191 2.28 15.47 -9.57
C LYS A 191 2.74 16.56 -8.61
N ALA A 192 3.37 17.61 -9.14
CA ALA A 192 3.76 18.78 -8.33
C ALA A 192 2.57 19.54 -7.71
N LYS A 193 1.36 19.40 -8.24
CA LYS A 193 0.14 19.86 -7.57
C LYS A 193 -0.80 18.69 -7.42
N ILE A 194 -1.15 18.37 -6.18
CA ILE A 194 -2.01 17.22 -5.87
C ILE A 194 -3.15 17.66 -4.95
N ASN A 195 -4.37 17.29 -5.32
CA ASN A 195 -5.54 17.43 -4.47
C ASN A 195 -5.94 16.06 -3.95
N ILE A 196 -5.94 15.89 -2.63
CA ILE A 196 -6.17 14.62 -1.95
C ILE A 196 -7.45 14.75 -1.11
N LEU A 197 -8.37 13.81 -1.25
CA LEU A 197 -9.41 13.55 -0.26
C LEU A 197 -9.06 12.28 0.51
N ASP A 198 -8.89 12.36 1.82
CA ASP A 198 -8.64 11.22 2.70
C ASP A 198 -9.91 10.92 3.51
N ILE A 199 -10.50 9.75 3.28
CA ILE A 199 -11.74 9.31 3.91
C ILE A 199 -11.39 8.38 5.08
N ALA A 200 -12.02 8.61 6.23
CA ALA A 200 -11.63 8.00 7.51
C ALA A 200 -10.16 8.31 7.83
N ALA A 201 -9.78 9.58 7.64
CA ALA A 201 -8.39 10.03 7.67
C ALA A 201 -7.69 9.82 9.03
N GLY A 202 -8.46 9.66 10.12
CA GLY A 202 -7.95 9.65 11.48
C GLY A 202 -7.10 10.89 11.74
N PRO A 203 -5.85 10.73 12.24
CA PRO A 203 -4.94 11.85 12.48
C PRO A 203 -4.18 12.30 11.22
N ALA A 204 -4.79 12.15 10.03
CA ALA A 204 -4.20 12.48 8.72
C ALA A 204 -2.99 11.62 8.31
N THR A 205 -3.03 10.32 8.63
CA THR A 205 -1.95 9.36 8.37
C THR A 205 -1.41 9.41 6.93
N SER A 206 -2.30 9.54 5.93
CA SER A 206 -1.90 9.62 4.52
C SER A 206 -1.04 10.85 4.23
N ALA A 207 -1.38 12.00 4.83
CA ALA A 207 -0.59 13.23 4.68
C ALA A 207 0.81 13.06 5.28
N TYR A 208 0.93 12.43 6.45
CA TYR A 208 2.24 12.12 7.05
C TYR A 208 3.07 11.19 6.16
N GLY A 209 2.47 10.12 5.62
CA GLY A 209 3.17 9.21 4.72
C GLY A 209 3.75 9.93 3.50
N LEU A 210 2.97 10.81 2.87
CA LEU A 210 3.43 11.62 1.74
C LEU A 210 4.52 12.61 2.15
N ALA A 211 4.33 13.29 3.28
CA ALA A 211 5.30 14.27 3.78
C ALA A 211 6.68 13.65 4.01
N LEU A 212 6.70 12.52 4.71
CA LEU A 212 7.93 11.79 5.00
C LEU A 212 8.61 11.29 3.73
N LEU A 213 7.85 10.83 2.72
CA LEU A 213 8.40 10.44 1.43
C LEU A 213 9.11 11.61 0.75
N LEU A 214 8.48 12.79 0.76
CA LEU A 214 9.07 14.00 0.18
C LEU A 214 10.34 14.40 0.94
N GLN A 215 10.34 14.29 2.28
CA GLN A 215 11.51 14.55 3.12
C GLN A 215 12.67 13.57 2.86
N SER A 216 12.37 12.30 2.57
CA SER A 216 13.40 11.32 2.16
C SER A 216 14.06 11.66 0.83
N SER A 217 13.42 12.45 -0.03
CA SER A 217 14.01 12.87 -1.30
C SER A 217 15.14 13.86 -1.05
N LYS A 218 16.34 13.56 -1.53
CA LYS A 218 17.44 14.55 -1.58
C LYS A 218 17.24 15.60 -2.67
N ASP A 219 16.20 15.44 -3.49
CA ASP A 219 15.88 16.38 -4.55
C ASP A 219 15.04 17.54 -4.01
N ALA A 220 15.71 18.67 -3.81
CA ALA A 220 15.07 19.91 -3.41
C ALA A 220 14.02 20.39 -4.45
N SER A 221 14.07 19.93 -5.71
CA SER A 221 13.03 20.26 -6.69
C SER A 221 11.70 19.60 -6.35
N LEU A 222 11.73 18.32 -5.94
CA LEU A 222 10.55 17.56 -5.55
C LEU A 222 9.90 18.17 -4.30
N GLN A 223 10.73 18.59 -3.34
CA GLN A 223 10.27 19.18 -2.07
C GLN A 223 9.70 20.59 -2.25
N ASN A 224 10.40 21.47 -2.97
CA ASN A 224 10.04 22.90 -3.04
C ASN A 224 8.94 23.22 -4.06
N LYS A 225 8.67 22.33 -5.02
CA LYS A 225 7.64 22.55 -6.06
C LYS A 225 6.30 21.91 -5.72
N MET A 226 6.26 21.01 -4.74
CA MET A 226 5.04 20.25 -4.49
C MET A 226 4.04 21.03 -3.63
N HIS A 227 2.82 21.18 -4.13
CA HIS A 227 1.68 21.75 -3.43
C HIS A 227 0.64 20.68 -3.18
N ILE A 228 0.27 20.52 -1.90
CA ILE A 228 -0.69 19.52 -1.45
C ILE A 228 -1.94 20.23 -0.95
N SER A 229 -3.07 20.02 -1.62
CA SER A 229 -4.39 20.37 -1.06
C SER A 229 -4.98 19.12 -0.41
N TYR A 230 -4.92 19.02 0.91
CA TYR A 230 -5.34 17.85 1.66
C TYR A 230 -6.69 18.09 2.34
N TYR A 231 -7.69 17.34 1.91
CA TYR A 231 -9.04 17.34 2.45
C TYR A 231 -9.23 16.08 3.29
N SER A 232 -9.49 16.23 4.59
CA SER A 232 -9.75 15.10 5.49
C SER A 232 -11.23 15.02 5.80
N LEU A 233 -11.82 13.87 5.54
CA LEU A 233 -13.14 13.47 6.01
C LEU A 233 -12.98 12.44 7.13
N GLU A 234 -13.38 12.80 8.34
CA GLU A 234 -13.22 11.97 9.53
C GLU A 234 -14.45 12.12 10.44
N GLN A 235 -14.89 11.04 11.06
CA GLN A 235 -16.02 11.08 12.00
C GLN A 235 -15.64 11.82 13.29
N GLN A 236 -14.39 11.69 13.72
CA GLN A 236 -13.92 12.16 15.01
C GLN A 236 -13.04 13.41 14.88
N ALA A 237 -13.59 14.58 15.23
CA ALA A 237 -12.86 15.86 15.20
C ALA A 237 -11.57 15.83 16.05
N SER A 238 -11.57 15.07 17.15
CA SER A 238 -10.42 14.95 18.04
C SER A 238 -9.20 14.34 17.34
N PHE A 239 -9.40 13.39 16.42
CA PHE A 239 -8.31 12.82 15.62
C PHE A 239 -7.71 13.84 14.67
N GLN A 240 -8.54 14.56 13.90
CA GLN A 240 -8.08 15.62 13.00
C GLN A 240 -7.32 16.70 13.77
N TYR A 241 -7.87 17.13 14.91
CA TYR A 241 -7.26 18.15 15.76
C TYR A 241 -5.89 17.71 16.29
N ARG A 242 -5.80 16.52 16.90
CA ARG A 242 -4.54 16.02 17.46
C ARG A 242 -3.51 15.69 16.37
N GLY A 243 -3.95 15.19 15.22
CA GLY A 243 -3.13 15.02 14.02
C GLY A 243 -2.51 16.33 13.55
N LEU A 244 -3.30 17.41 13.46
CA LEU A 244 -2.81 18.74 13.07
C LEU A 244 -1.87 19.35 14.12
N GLN A 245 -2.15 19.16 15.40
CA GLN A 245 -1.26 19.64 16.46
C GLN A 245 0.14 19.01 16.35
N PHE A 246 0.20 17.69 16.14
CA PHE A 246 1.48 17.03 15.92
C PHE A 246 2.15 17.48 14.61
N TRP A 247 1.36 17.72 13.55
CA TRP A 247 1.87 18.16 12.24
C TRP A 247 2.57 19.51 12.35
N ARG A 248 1.94 20.45 13.05
CA ARG A 248 2.48 21.79 13.35
C ARG A 248 3.75 21.75 14.19
N ARG A 249 3.88 20.74 15.05
CA ARG A 249 5.07 20.56 15.88
C ARG A 249 6.23 19.93 15.10
N TYR A 250 5.95 18.98 14.22
CA TYR A 250 6.97 18.13 13.61
C TYR A 250 7.24 18.43 12.14
N ILE A 251 6.21 18.57 11.30
CA ILE A 251 6.36 18.72 9.85
C ILE A 251 6.52 20.18 9.44
N GLU A 252 5.66 21.08 9.93
CA GLU A 252 5.70 22.50 9.52
C GLU A 252 7.02 23.23 9.83
N PRO A 253 7.70 23.00 10.98
CA PRO A 253 8.91 23.75 11.32
C PRO A 253 10.16 23.32 10.56
N GLN A 254 10.10 22.24 9.76
CA GLN A 254 11.28 21.73 9.06
C GLN A 254 11.74 22.71 7.96
N GLN A 255 13.05 22.78 7.73
CA GLN A 255 13.65 23.72 6.76
C GLN A 255 13.10 23.58 5.34
N THR A 256 12.70 22.37 4.96
CA THR A 256 12.07 22.03 3.68
C THR A 256 10.56 21.91 3.86
N GLY A 257 9.96 22.92 4.50
CA GLY A 257 8.55 22.94 4.87
C GLY A 257 7.66 22.59 3.69
N ILE A 258 6.88 21.52 3.83
CA ILE A 258 5.99 21.04 2.76
C ILE A 258 4.84 22.02 2.62
N ASN A 259 4.62 22.50 1.39
CA ASN A 259 3.51 23.39 1.09
C ASN A 259 2.19 22.61 1.05
N ALA A 260 1.60 22.42 2.23
CA ALA A 260 0.34 21.71 2.42
C ALA A 260 -0.76 22.64 2.95
N TYR A 261 -1.92 22.61 2.32
CA TYR A 261 -3.15 23.21 2.80
C TYR A 261 -4.09 22.13 3.33
N PHE A 262 -4.55 22.28 4.57
CA PHE A 262 -5.46 21.34 5.22
C PHE A 262 -6.89 21.88 5.25
N ARG A 263 -7.84 21.06 4.78
CA ARG A 263 -9.28 21.28 4.95
C ARG A 263 -9.86 20.09 5.72
N PHE A 264 -10.39 20.37 6.91
CA PHE A 264 -11.03 19.35 7.73
C PHE A 264 -12.54 19.40 7.60
N GLU A 265 -13.13 18.24 7.35
CA GLU A 265 -14.55 17.99 7.46
C GLU A 265 -14.78 16.89 8.48
N THR A 266 -15.49 17.24 9.56
CA THR A 266 -15.94 16.27 10.55
C THR A 266 -17.36 15.83 10.27
N GLY A 267 -17.57 14.54 10.08
CA GLY A 267 -18.90 13.97 9.86
C GLY A 267 -18.89 12.44 9.81
N ASP A 268 -19.99 11.85 10.24
CA ASP A 268 -20.21 10.41 10.11
C ASP A 268 -20.22 9.97 8.65
N ILE A 269 -19.26 9.12 8.31
CA ILE A 269 -19.05 8.60 6.96
C ILE A 269 -20.25 7.75 6.53
N LEU A 270 -20.88 7.01 7.45
CA LEU A 270 -22.02 6.14 7.15
C LEU A 270 -23.31 6.92 6.83
N ASN A 271 -23.33 8.22 7.09
CA ASN A 271 -24.45 9.12 6.81
C ASN A 271 -24.05 10.29 5.88
N TYR A 272 -22.90 10.18 5.22
CA TYR A 272 -22.32 11.30 4.47
C TYR A 272 -23.08 11.67 3.19
N SER A 273 -23.93 10.79 2.64
CA SER A 273 -24.77 11.10 1.47
C SER A 273 -25.55 12.42 1.61
N ALA A 274 -26.02 12.76 2.82
CA ALA A 274 -26.74 14.00 3.09
C ALA A 274 -25.87 15.27 2.94
N ARG A 275 -24.55 15.11 2.95
CA ARG A 275 -23.55 16.20 2.88
C ARG A 275 -22.74 16.18 1.59
N ILE A 276 -23.02 15.25 0.68
CA ILE A 276 -22.25 15.06 -0.56
C ILE A 276 -22.08 16.33 -1.40
N ASN A 277 -23.08 17.22 -1.38
CA ASN A 277 -23.06 18.49 -2.09
C ASN A 277 -22.05 19.51 -1.54
N LYS A 278 -21.44 19.25 -0.38
CA LYS A 278 -20.35 20.06 0.18
C LYS A 278 -18.98 19.71 -0.41
N LEU A 279 -18.85 18.52 -1.01
CA LEU A 279 -17.60 18.13 -1.65
C LEU A 279 -17.39 18.93 -2.95
N PRO A 280 -16.18 19.43 -3.19
CA PRO A 280 -15.82 19.99 -4.49
C PRO A 280 -16.03 18.98 -5.62
N GLU A 281 -16.63 19.42 -6.72
CA GLU A 281 -16.89 18.58 -7.89
C GLU A 281 -15.62 18.37 -8.72
N TYR A 282 -15.34 17.12 -9.12
CA TYR A 282 -14.23 16.76 -10.02
C TYR A 282 -12.89 17.42 -9.65
N PHE A 283 -12.59 17.51 -8.37
CA PHE A 283 -11.48 18.29 -7.83
C PHE A 283 -10.28 17.44 -7.42
N PHE A 284 -10.52 16.22 -6.94
CA PHE A 284 -9.49 15.39 -6.33
C PHE A 284 -8.72 14.60 -7.38
N ASP A 285 -7.39 14.68 -7.32
CA ASP A 285 -6.48 13.83 -8.08
C ASP A 285 -6.37 12.44 -7.45
N PHE A 286 -6.43 12.38 -6.12
CA PHE A 286 -6.47 11.14 -5.36
C PHE A 286 -7.59 11.18 -4.32
N ILE A 287 -8.34 10.07 -4.22
CA ILE A 287 -9.14 9.77 -3.04
C ILE A 287 -8.48 8.60 -2.33
N VAL A 288 -8.14 8.76 -1.06
CA VAL A 288 -7.46 7.76 -0.23
C VAL A 288 -8.45 7.21 0.79
N ILE A 289 -8.45 5.88 0.94
CA ILE A 289 -9.15 5.20 2.03
C ILE A 289 -8.16 4.24 2.68
N SER A 290 -7.70 4.55 3.88
CA SER A 290 -6.71 3.75 4.61
C SER A 290 -7.33 3.12 5.85
N HIS A 291 -7.44 1.79 5.85
CA HIS A 291 -8.05 0.97 6.91
C HIS A 291 -9.53 1.27 7.26
N GLY A 292 -10.16 2.24 6.59
CA GLY A 292 -11.56 2.66 6.73
C GLY A 292 -12.59 1.75 6.05
N PHE A 293 -12.45 0.43 6.20
CA PHE A 293 -13.39 -0.57 5.67
C PHE A 293 -14.11 -1.29 6.82
N PHE A 294 -15.38 -1.65 6.65
CA PHE A 294 -16.16 -2.23 7.75
C PHE A 294 -16.20 -3.77 7.66
N PHE A 295 -16.09 -4.44 8.82
CA PHE A 295 -16.23 -5.89 8.89
C PHE A 295 -17.70 -6.32 8.78
N ASP A 296 -18.58 -5.60 9.49
CA ASP A 296 -20.02 -5.77 9.44
C ASP A 296 -20.57 -5.60 8.00
N THR A 297 -21.40 -6.55 7.57
CA THR A 297 -21.85 -6.64 6.19
C THR A 297 -22.72 -5.46 5.78
N ASP A 298 -23.61 -5.00 6.67
CA ASP A 298 -24.56 -3.92 6.38
C ASP A 298 -23.83 -2.56 6.36
N LYS A 299 -22.97 -2.31 7.35
CA LYS A 299 -22.08 -1.13 7.35
C LYS A 299 -21.16 -1.12 6.14
N ARG A 300 -20.62 -2.27 5.73
CA ARG A 300 -19.78 -2.39 4.53
C ARG A 300 -20.56 -2.06 3.27
N ALA A 301 -21.76 -2.62 3.09
CA ALA A 301 -22.59 -2.32 1.93
C ALA A 301 -22.98 -0.83 1.87
N ASN A 302 -23.36 -0.24 3.02
CA ASN A 302 -23.71 1.17 3.09
C ASN A 302 -22.51 2.08 2.80
N SER A 303 -21.35 1.82 3.42
CA SER A 303 -20.12 2.60 3.15
C SER A 303 -19.70 2.51 1.69
N TYR A 304 -19.82 1.35 1.03
CA TYR A 304 -19.47 1.22 -0.40
C TYR A 304 -20.41 2.04 -1.31
N ARG A 305 -21.70 2.12 -0.97
CA ARG A 305 -22.64 3.02 -1.66
C ARG A 305 -22.21 4.48 -1.51
N ILE A 306 -21.84 4.90 -0.30
CA ILE A 306 -21.41 6.28 -0.04
C ILE A 306 -20.08 6.59 -0.71
N TYR A 307 -19.12 5.66 -0.67
CA TYR A 307 -17.84 5.82 -1.35
C TYR A 307 -18.04 6.01 -2.85
N ARG A 308 -18.93 5.24 -3.49
CA ARG A 308 -19.31 5.45 -4.89
C ARG A 308 -19.85 6.86 -5.16
N GLU A 309 -20.75 7.37 -4.32
CA GLU A 309 -21.27 8.73 -4.45
C GLU A 309 -20.15 9.78 -4.32
N ILE A 310 -19.21 9.59 -3.39
CA ILE A 310 -18.04 10.46 -3.22
C ILE A 310 -17.12 10.40 -4.44
N PHE A 311 -16.86 9.21 -4.99
CA PHE A 311 -16.04 9.05 -6.18
C PHE A 311 -16.68 9.73 -7.37
N GLU A 312 -17.97 9.50 -7.62
CA GLU A 312 -18.70 10.12 -8.72
C GLU A 312 -18.68 11.65 -8.66
N LYS A 313 -18.91 12.21 -7.47
CA LYS A 313 -18.93 13.65 -7.25
C LYS A 313 -17.54 14.28 -7.32
N GLY A 314 -16.60 13.74 -6.55
CA GLY A 314 -15.37 14.44 -6.19
C GLY A 314 -14.14 14.08 -7.02
N LEU A 315 -14.07 12.86 -7.56
CA LEU A 315 -12.87 12.39 -8.26
C LEU A 315 -12.81 12.94 -9.69
N LYS A 316 -11.67 13.50 -10.09
CA LYS A 316 -11.39 13.87 -11.50
C LYS A 316 -11.54 12.66 -12.42
N SER A 317 -11.81 12.91 -13.71
CA SER A 317 -11.83 11.86 -14.73
C SER A 317 -10.50 11.12 -14.88
N THR A 318 -9.38 11.81 -14.64
CA THR A 318 -8.03 11.24 -14.60
C THR A 318 -7.54 10.95 -13.18
N GLY A 319 -8.44 11.01 -12.19
CA GLY A 319 -8.10 10.82 -10.79
C GLY A 319 -8.05 9.34 -10.42
N TYR A 320 -7.36 9.03 -9.33
CA TYR A 320 -7.22 7.68 -8.82
C TYR A 320 -7.82 7.53 -7.41
N VAL A 321 -8.20 6.31 -7.08
CA VAL A 321 -8.55 5.90 -5.73
C VAL A 321 -7.45 5.00 -5.21
N LEU A 322 -6.84 5.38 -4.08
CA LEU A 322 -5.80 4.63 -3.39
C LEU A 322 -6.40 3.97 -2.15
N LEU A 323 -6.48 2.64 -2.17
CA LEU A 323 -7.08 1.85 -1.09
C LEU A 323 -5.95 1.13 -0.35
N ILE A 324 -5.87 1.30 0.97
CA ILE A 324 -4.94 0.58 1.84
C ILE A 324 -5.78 -0.27 2.79
N VAL A 325 -5.69 -1.59 2.64
CA VAL A 325 -6.56 -2.54 3.35
C VAL A 325 -5.75 -3.66 3.96
N GLN A 326 -5.96 -3.91 5.26
CA GLN A 326 -5.32 -5.02 5.96
C GLN A 326 -5.66 -6.36 5.29
N GLY A 327 -4.63 -7.20 5.10
CA GLY A 327 -4.68 -8.42 4.32
C GLY A 327 -5.80 -9.38 4.72
N ARG A 328 -5.85 -9.71 6.02
CA ARG A 328 -6.90 -10.57 6.58
C ARG A 328 -8.30 -9.96 6.47
N LYS A 329 -8.41 -8.65 6.69
CA LYS A 329 -9.69 -7.94 6.71
C LYS A 329 -10.36 -7.96 5.35
N LEU A 330 -9.59 -7.71 4.29
CA LEU A 330 -10.08 -7.77 2.92
C LEU A 330 -10.60 -9.17 2.57
N LEU A 331 -9.78 -10.20 2.75
CA LEU A 331 -10.13 -11.55 2.33
C LEU A 331 -11.28 -12.16 3.15
N ASN A 332 -11.32 -11.90 4.46
CA ASN A 332 -12.43 -12.33 5.32
C ASN A 332 -13.77 -11.72 4.87
N GLY A 333 -13.77 -10.47 4.39
CA GLY A 333 -14.99 -9.82 3.86
C GLY A 333 -15.61 -10.53 2.66
N TYR A 334 -14.82 -11.37 1.96
CA TYR A 334 -15.25 -12.17 0.81
C TYR A 334 -15.32 -13.67 1.12
N ASN A 335 -15.25 -14.07 2.40
CA ASN A 335 -15.20 -15.47 2.83
C ASN A 335 -14.07 -16.29 2.18
N VAL A 336 -12.96 -15.62 1.84
CA VAL A 336 -11.78 -16.26 1.24
C VAL A 336 -10.71 -16.39 2.30
N ARG A 337 -10.15 -17.59 2.44
CA ARG A 337 -8.96 -17.82 3.28
C ARG A 337 -7.70 -17.44 2.52
N GLN A 338 -6.76 -16.81 3.20
CA GLN A 338 -5.40 -16.60 2.68
C GLN A 338 -4.78 -17.94 2.28
N ASN A 339 -4.21 -17.99 1.08
CA ASN A 339 -3.46 -19.12 0.56
C ASN A 339 -2.23 -18.59 -0.19
N ASP A 340 -1.25 -19.46 -0.45
CA ASP A 340 -0.03 -19.05 -1.15
C ASP A 340 -0.20 -18.96 -2.67
N VAL A 341 -1.35 -19.38 -3.21
CA VAL A 341 -1.66 -19.38 -4.65
C VAL A 341 -2.43 -18.11 -5.01
N GLY A 342 -1.75 -17.14 -5.61
CA GLY A 342 -2.26 -15.79 -5.91
C GLY A 342 -3.48 -15.69 -6.86
N ASP A 343 -3.90 -16.77 -7.52
CA ASP A 343 -5.00 -16.71 -8.50
C ASP A 343 -6.34 -16.29 -7.87
N ARG A 344 -6.66 -16.80 -6.67
CA ARG A 344 -7.87 -16.42 -5.94
C ARG A 344 -7.78 -15.03 -5.33
N GLU A 345 -6.58 -14.60 -4.96
CA GLU A 345 -6.33 -13.25 -4.45
C GLU A 345 -6.71 -12.20 -5.50
N GLY A 346 -6.22 -12.35 -6.73
CA GLY A 346 -6.52 -11.41 -7.81
C GLY A 346 -8.02 -11.31 -8.14
N GLU A 347 -8.77 -12.42 -8.04
CA GLU A 347 -10.23 -12.42 -8.21
C GLU A 347 -10.93 -11.62 -7.11
N VAL A 348 -10.53 -11.82 -5.85
CA VAL A 348 -11.10 -11.07 -4.72
C VAL A 348 -10.78 -9.58 -4.83
N ILE A 349 -9.55 -9.22 -5.20
CA ILE A 349 -9.15 -7.82 -5.38
C ILE A 349 -9.99 -7.16 -6.49
N ARG A 350 -10.14 -7.82 -7.64
CA ARG A 350 -10.99 -7.31 -8.73
C ARG A 350 -12.44 -7.15 -8.29
N LYS A 351 -12.98 -8.14 -7.56
CA LYS A 351 -14.34 -8.06 -7.03
C LYS A 351 -14.49 -6.91 -6.04
N PHE A 352 -13.53 -6.74 -5.12
CA PHE A 352 -13.52 -5.66 -4.15
C PHE A 352 -13.53 -4.28 -4.81
N VAL A 353 -12.68 -4.07 -5.80
CA VAL A 353 -12.63 -2.82 -6.56
C VAL A 353 -13.92 -2.61 -7.37
N ALA A 354 -14.47 -3.67 -7.97
CA ALA A 354 -15.73 -3.58 -8.71
C ALA A 354 -16.95 -3.28 -7.80
N ASP A 355 -16.99 -3.84 -6.58
CA ASP A 355 -18.04 -3.55 -5.60
C ASP A 355 -18.02 -2.06 -5.17
N LEU A 356 -16.85 -1.41 -5.26
CA LEU A 356 -16.65 0.03 -5.09
C LEU A 356 -16.95 0.86 -6.35
N GLY A 357 -17.40 0.24 -7.44
CA GLY A 357 -17.71 0.92 -8.71
C GLY A 357 -16.49 1.44 -9.45
N LEU A 358 -15.34 0.78 -9.28
CA LEU A 358 -14.07 1.20 -9.86
C LEU A 358 -13.48 0.09 -10.75
N ASN A 359 -12.49 0.48 -11.55
CA ASN A 359 -11.63 -0.38 -12.33
C ASN A 359 -10.24 -0.50 -11.68
N LEU A 360 -9.71 -1.72 -11.58
CA LEU A 360 -8.40 -1.99 -11.01
C LEU A 360 -7.28 -1.56 -11.97
N GLU A 361 -6.36 -0.72 -11.50
CA GLU A 361 -5.14 -0.39 -12.25
C GLU A 361 -4.03 -1.37 -11.89
N TRP A 362 -3.71 -1.48 -10.59
CA TRP A 362 -2.76 -2.43 -10.06
C TRP A 362 -2.99 -2.63 -8.56
N TYR A 363 -2.44 -3.71 -8.01
CA TYR A 363 -2.36 -3.88 -6.57
C TYR A 363 -1.03 -4.49 -6.15
N LYS A 364 -0.61 -4.21 -4.93
CA LYS A 364 0.55 -4.82 -4.26
C LYS A 364 0.14 -5.24 -2.86
N TYR A 365 0.31 -6.50 -2.53
CA TYR A 365 0.28 -7.00 -1.18
C TYR A 365 1.68 -6.82 -0.56
N MET A 366 1.77 -5.94 0.43
CA MET A 366 3.01 -5.68 1.14
C MET A 366 2.99 -6.36 2.50
N THR A 367 4.00 -7.21 2.75
CA THR A 367 4.08 -7.98 3.99
C THR A 367 5.48 -7.95 4.60
N SER A 368 5.57 -8.06 5.93
CA SER A 368 6.87 -8.19 6.59
C SER A 368 7.54 -9.55 6.35
N THR A 369 6.75 -10.60 6.11
CA THR A 369 7.23 -11.99 6.07
C THR A 369 7.53 -12.49 4.66
N GLY A 370 7.09 -11.77 3.62
CA GLY A 370 7.15 -12.23 2.23
C GLY A 370 6.24 -13.42 1.93
N LYS A 371 5.24 -13.67 2.79
CA LYS A 371 4.29 -14.78 2.64
C LYS A 371 2.87 -14.27 2.57
N ARG A 372 2.02 -14.97 1.82
CA ARG A 372 0.59 -14.65 1.77
C ARG A 372 -0.16 -15.19 2.98
N ILE A 373 0.25 -16.37 3.43
CA ILE A 373 -0.26 -16.97 4.64
C ILE A 373 0.46 -16.35 5.85
N PRO A 374 -0.30 -15.88 6.86
CA PRO A 374 0.29 -15.29 8.05
C PRO A 374 1.16 -16.30 8.78
N MET A 375 2.28 -15.82 9.32
CA MET A 375 3.09 -16.62 10.20
C MET A 375 2.29 -16.89 11.49
N GLY A 376 2.11 -18.18 11.81
CA GLY A 376 1.46 -18.61 13.05
C GLY A 376 2.40 -18.47 14.25
N SER A 377 2.72 -19.59 14.90
CA SER A 377 3.77 -19.61 15.94
C SER A 377 5.12 -19.22 15.34
N GLY A 378 5.85 -18.34 16.02
CA GLY A 378 7.17 -17.87 15.60
C GLY A 378 7.23 -16.44 15.04
N PHE A 379 6.08 -15.78 14.79
CA PHE A 379 6.10 -14.40 14.30
C PHE A 379 6.81 -13.44 15.26
N ALA A 380 6.62 -13.58 16.58
CA ALA A 380 7.29 -12.73 17.56
C ALA A 380 8.83 -12.84 17.47
N LYS A 381 9.35 -14.06 17.31
CA LYS A 381 10.78 -14.31 17.12
C LYS A 381 11.28 -13.73 15.80
N PHE A 382 10.55 -13.98 14.71
CA PHE A 382 10.85 -13.39 13.40
C PHE A 382 10.92 -11.87 13.47
N ALA A 383 9.91 -11.24 14.09
CA ALA A 383 9.81 -9.79 14.21
C ALA A 383 11.01 -9.22 14.99
N SER A 384 11.38 -9.82 16.12
CA SER A 384 12.54 -9.37 16.90
C SER A 384 13.88 -9.53 16.18
N GLU A 385 14.00 -10.49 15.27
CA GLU A 385 15.25 -10.79 14.57
C GLU A 385 15.39 -10.03 13.24
N ASN A 386 14.27 -9.66 12.61
CA ASN A 386 14.27 -9.22 11.21
C ASN A 386 13.60 -7.86 10.97
N LEU A 387 12.82 -7.33 11.91
CA LEU A 387 12.05 -6.11 11.69
C LEU A 387 12.59 -4.93 12.53
N PRO A 388 12.45 -3.69 12.04
CA PRO A 388 12.92 -2.51 12.76
C PRO A 388 12.11 -2.30 14.04
N HIS A 389 12.79 -1.96 15.14
CA HIS A 389 12.16 -1.72 16.43
C HIS A 389 11.60 -0.30 16.55
N LYS A 390 10.46 -0.17 17.26
CA LYS A 390 9.95 1.12 17.73
C LYS A 390 10.64 1.50 19.04
N LYS A 391 11.84 2.06 18.91
CA LYS A 391 12.81 2.27 20.01
C LYS A 391 12.28 3.14 21.16
N TYR A 392 11.54 4.20 20.85
CA TYR A 392 11.04 5.17 21.81
C TYR A 392 9.59 4.86 22.20
N MET A 393 8.74 4.58 21.22
CA MET A 393 7.32 4.31 21.43
C MET A 393 7.11 3.02 22.23
N GLY A 394 7.95 2.00 22.03
CA GLY A 394 7.89 0.77 22.81
C GLY A 394 7.98 1.02 24.32
N LYS A 395 8.80 1.97 24.77
CA LYS A 395 8.91 2.34 26.20
C LYS A 395 7.62 2.96 26.72
N LEU A 396 7.03 3.88 25.93
CA LEU A 396 5.79 4.56 26.27
C LEU A 396 4.62 3.58 26.38
N MET A 397 4.51 2.65 25.42
CA MET A 397 3.49 1.60 25.43
C MET A 397 3.65 0.65 26.61
N ARG A 398 4.88 0.31 27.04
CA ARG A 398 5.11 -0.49 28.25
C ARG A 398 4.62 0.25 29.50
N GLN A 399 4.99 1.52 29.62
CA GLN A 399 4.67 2.35 30.77
C GLN A 399 3.17 2.56 30.92
N TYR A 400 2.47 2.90 29.83
CA TYR A 400 1.10 3.39 29.91
C TYR A 400 0.04 2.39 29.44
N LEU A 401 0.38 1.43 28.57
CA LEU A 401 -0.58 0.47 28.00
C LEU A 401 -0.33 -0.97 28.48
N GLY A 402 0.67 -1.19 29.35
CA GLY A 402 0.99 -2.51 29.91
C GLY A 402 1.47 -3.54 28.89
N ILE A 403 1.92 -3.11 27.70
CA ILE A 403 2.50 -4.02 26.70
C ILE A 403 3.79 -4.60 27.28
N LYS A 404 4.03 -5.91 27.12
CA LYS A 404 5.17 -6.60 27.76
C LYS A 404 6.36 -6.87 26.84
N TYR A 405 6.18 -6.65 25.54
CA TYR A 405 7.16 -6.96 24.51
C TYR A 405 7.59 -5.70 23.76
N ASP A 406 8.77 -5.73 23.15
CA ASP A 406 9.19 -4.70 22.22
C ASP A 406 8.29 -4.73 20.98
N SER A 407 7.88 -3.55 20.52
CA SER A 407 7.12 -3.39 19.29
C SER A 407 8.07 -3.13 18.12
N THR A 408 7.68 -3.63 16.95
CA THR A 408 8.40 -3.48 15.69
C THR A 408 7.49 -2.86 14.64
N TYR A 409 8.06 -2.32 13.58
CA TYR A 409 7.30 -1.91 12.41
C TYR A 409 6.90 -3.15 11.61
N VAL A 410 5.59 -3.37 11.48
CA VAL A 410 5.00 -4.52 10.79
C VAL A 410 4.09 -4.04 9.67
N LEU A 411 4.01 -4.82 8.60
CA LEU A 411 3.16 -4.56 7.45
C LEU A 411 2.41 -5.83 7.04
N ASP A 412 1.11 -5.69 6.77
CA ASP A 412 0.20 -6.74 6.30
C ASP A 412 -0.93 -6.11 5.49
N ASP A 413 -0.58 -5.34 4.45
CA ASP A 413 -1.53 -4.47 3.74
C ASP A 413 -1.54 -4.70 2.24
N TYR A 414 -2.75 -4.75 1.67
CA TYR A 414 -2.96 -4.54 0.26
C TYR A 414 -2.98 -3.03 -0.02
N ILE A 415 -2.12 -2.60 -0.93
CA ILE A 415 -2.12 -1.28 -1.53
C ILE A 415 -2.67 -1.43 -2.94
N ILE A 416 -3.83 -0.85 -3.18
CA ILE A 416 -4.59 -1.02 -4.41
C ILE A 416 -4.81 0.35 -5.05
N LEU A 417 -4.44 0.46 -6.32
CA LEU A 417 -4.77 1.62 -7.14
C LEU A 417 -5.91 1.28 -8.08
N ALA A 418 -6.92 2.14 -8.09
CA ALA A 418 -8.09 2.00 -8.94
C ALA A 418 -8.48 3.35 -9.55
N LYS A 419 -9.35 3.34 -10.56
CA LYS A 419 -9.93 4.54 -11.17
C LYS A 419 -11.39 4.29 -11.55
N LYS A 420 -12.13 5.36 -11.89
CA LYS A 420 -13.49 5.22 -12.42
C LYS A 420 -13.47 4.54 -13.79
#